data_AF-A0A7V3RYY1-F1
#
_entry.id   AF-A0A7V3RYY1-F1
#
_cell.length_a   1.000
_cell.length_b   1.000
_cell.length_c   1.000
_cell.angle_alpha   90.00
_cell.angle_beta   90.00
_cell.angle_gamma   90.00
#
_symmetry.space_group_name_H-M   'P 1'
#
loop_
_entity.id
_entity.type
_entity.pdbx_description
1 polymer ?
#
loop_
_entity_poly.entity_id
_entity_poly.type
_entity_poly.pdbx_seq_one_letter_code
_entity_poly.pdbx_strand_id
1 'polypeptide(L)'
;TEKPGEGVGIREAPRGTLTHHYVTDENGMVQKVNLIVGTTNNNAPISLSIKKAAQGLIKKGAVVSEGLLNMVEMAFRAYDPCLSCATHSVPGRLPLLINIRDKDGEIIQTIRSD
;
A
#
# COMPACT_ATOMS: atom_id res chain seq x y z
N THR A 1 -11.12 40.10 -8.35
CA THR A 1 -11.21 38.63 -8.42
C THR A 1 -11.13 38.11 -7.00
N GLU A 2 -12.11 37.35 -6.52
CA GLU A 2 -12.00 36.70 -5.20
C GLU A 2 -10.77 35.79 -5.19
N LYS A 3 -10.01 35.81 -4.09
CA LYS A 3 -8.93 34.84 -3.86
C LYS A 3 -9.57 33.61 -3.19
N PRO A 4 -9.71 32.47 -3.88
CA PRO A 4 -10.26 31.28 -3.26
C PRO A 4 -9.29 30.80 -2.17
N GLY A 5 -9.82 30.59 -0.95
CA GLY A 5 -9.05 30.05 0.19
C GLY A 5 -8.96 28.52 0.19
N GLU A 6 -9.52 27.85 -0.81
CA GLU A 6 -9.56 26.38 -0.92
C GLU A 6 -9.43 25.96 -2.39
N GLY A 7 -8.70 24.86 -2.64
CA GLY A 7 -8.52 24.32 -3.97
C GLY A 7 -8.28 22.81 -3.96
N VAL A 8 -8.88 22.12 -4.92
CA VAL A 8 -8.70 20.68 -5.14
C VAL A 8 -8.16 20.45 -6.55
N GLY A 9 -7.00 19.83 -6.66
CA GLY A 9 -6.38 19.39 -7.91
C GLY A 9 -6.45 17.88 -8.03
N ILE A 10 -6.98 17.39 -9.15
CA ILE A 10 -7.10 15.95 -9.44
C ILE A 10 -6.39 15.65 -10.76
N ARG A 11 -5.56 14.61 -10.75
CA ARG A 11 -4.87 14.07 -11.93
C ARG A 11 -4.82 12.55 -11.87
N GLU A 12 -4.77 11.91 -13.02
CA GLU A 12 -4.40 10.50 -13.11
C GLU A 12 -2.87 10.37 -13.10
N ALA A 13 -2.33 9.88 -11.99
CA ALA A 13 -0.94 9.49 -11.91
C ALA A 13 -0.77 8.06 -12.46
N PRO A 14 0.46 7.62 -12.81
CA PRO A 14 0.69 6.27 -13.35
C PRO A 14 0.18 5.12 -12.47
N ARG A 15 -0.01 5.37 -11.17
CA ARG A 15 -0.38 4.37 -10.15
C ARG A 15 -1.79 4.58 -9.58
N GLY A 16 -2.62 5.38 -10.24
CA GLY A 16 -4.00 5.68 -9.86
C GLY A 16 -4.26 7.17 -9.58
N THR A 17 -5.51 7.49 -9.28
CA THR A 17 -5.98 8.87 -9.07
C THR A 17 -5.22 9.58 -7.95
N LEU A 18 -4.72 10.77 -8.27
CA LEU A 18 -4.00 11.68 -7.37
C LEU A 18 -4.88 12.89 -7.07
N THR A 19 -5.17 13.11 -5.80
CA THR A 19 -5.92 14.25 -5.29
C THR A 19 -5.06 15.06 -4.33
N HIS A 20 -4.88 16.33 -4.64
CA HIS A 20 -4.27 17.33 -3.78
C HIS A 20 -5.35 18.33 -3.35
N HIS A 21 -5.56 18.47 -2.05
CA HIS A 21 -6.52 19.41 -1.47
C HIS A 21 -5.79 20.37 -0.54
N TYR A 22 -5.89 21.66 -0.82
CA TYR A 22 -5.22 22.72 -0.08
C TYR A 22 -6.25 23.73 0.45
N VAL A 23 -6.03 24.20 1.68
CA VAL A 23 -6.73 25.34 2.29
C VAL A 23 -5.70 26.37 2.69
N THR A 24 -5.90 27.64 2.31
CA THR A 24 -4.97 28.75 2.56
C THR A 24 -5.64 29.89 3.32
N ASP A 25 -4.83 30.75 3.93
CA ASP A 25 -5.28 32.05 4.44
C ASP A 25 -5.37 33.12 3.32
N GLU A 26 -5.70 34.35 3.69
CA GLU A 26 -5.81 35.51 2.78
C GLU A 26 -4.49 35.92 2.09
N ASN A 27 -3.36 35.51 2.67
CA ASN A 27 -2.02 35.73 2.14
C ASN A 27 -1.53 34.55 1.28
N GLY A 28 -2.33 33.48 1.16
CA GLY A 28 -1.98 32.28 0.40
C GLY A 28 -1.11 31.29 1.19
N MET A 29 -0.97 31.45 2.51
CA MET A 29 -0.24 30.51 3.34
C MET A 29 -1.10 29.27 3.61
N VAL A 30 -0.52 28.09 3.38
CA VAL A 30 -1.20 26.80 3.54
C VAL A 30 -1.49 26.53 5.02
N GLN A 31 -2.77 26.36 5.35
CA GLN A 31 -3.25 26.03 6.70
C GLN A 31 -3.62 24.55 6.84
N LYS A 32 -4.09 23.92 5.76
CA LYS A 32 -4.42 22.48 5.73
C LYS A 32 -4.07 21.87 4.39
N VAL A 33 -3.66 20.61 4.43
CA VAL A 33 -3.38 19.79 3.25
C VAL A 33 -3.99 18.41 3.45
N ASN A 34 -4.67 17.90 2.42
CA ASN A 34 -5.03 16.49 2.33
C ASN A 34 -4.54 15.93 0.99
N LEU A 35 -3.82 14.81 1.05
CA LEU A 35 -3.23 14.15 -0.10
C LEU A 35 -3.72 12.71 -0.18
N ILE A 36 -4.52 12.41 -1.19
CA ILE A 36 -4.98 11.06 -1.50
C ILE A 36 -4.31 10.64 -2.81
N VAL A 37 -3.32 9.75 -2.73
CA VAL A 37 -2.53 9.33 -3.90
C VAL A 37 -2.97 7.95 -4.41
N GLY A 38 -2.62 7.64 -5.65
CA GLY A 38 -3.06 6.42 -6.33
C GLY A 38 -2.84 5.12 -5.54
N THR A 39 -1.63 4.88 -5.04
CA THR A 39 -1.33 3.64 -4.29
C THR A 39 -2.10 3.52 -2.98
N THR A 40 -2.51 4.63 -2.34
CA THR A 40 -3.35 4.60 -1.11
C THR A 40 -4.68 3.92 -1.39
N ASN A 41 -5.29 4.20 -2.55
CA ASN A 41 -6.55 3.57 -2.97
C ASN A 41 -6.39 2.06 -3.22
N ASN A 42 -5.17 1.62 -3.57
CA ASN A 42 -4.87 0.21 -3.86
C ASN A 42 -4.45 -0.62 -2.65
N ASN A 43 -4.35 -0.04 -1.45
CA ASN A 43 -3.84 -0.75 -0.27
C ASN A 43 -4.70 -1.99 0.09
N ALA A 44 -6.02 -1.86 0.04
CA ALA A 44 -6.95 -2.97 0.28
C ALA A 44 -6.85 -4.09 -0.77
N PRO A 45 -6.96 -3.82 -2.09
CA PRO A 45 -6.84 -4.88 -3.10
C PRO A 45 -5.46 -5.53 -3.10
N ILE A 46 -4.37 -4.78 -2.86
CA ILE A 46 -3.02 -5.35 -2.71
C ILE A 46 -3.00 -6.39 -1.59
N SER A 47 -3.50 -6.03 -0.40
CA SER A 47 -3.53 -6.92 0.77
C SER A 47 -4.35 -8.19 0.52
N LEU A 48 -5.49 -8.06 -0.17
CA LEU A 48 -6.34 -9.19 -0.54
C LEU A 48 -5.67 -10.09 -1.59
N SER A 49 -4.97 -9.52 -2.56
CA SER A 49 -4.24 -10.26 -3.59
C SER A 49 -3.08 -11.05 -3.00
N ILE A 50 -2.31 -10.47 -2.07
CA ILE A 50 -1.26 -11.17 -1.33
C ILE A 50 -1.85 -12.35 -0.55
N LYS A 51 -2.96 -12.13 0.18
CA LYS A 51 -3.65 -13.20 0.93
C LYS A 51 -4.09 -14.33 0.01
N LYS A 52 -4.72 -14.02 -1.13
CA LYS A 52 -5.17 -15.01 -2.11
C LYS A 52 -4.00 -15.78 -2.71
N ALA A 53 -2.90 -15.11 -3.07
CA ALA A 53 -1.70 -15.76 -3.58
C ALA A 53 -1.10 -16.72 -2.56
N ALA A 54 -0.97 -16.30 -1.30
CA ALA A 54 -0.48 -17.13 -0.21
C ALA A 54 -1.39 -18.37 0.01
N GLN A 55 -2.71 -18.20 0.06
CA GLN A 55 -3.66 -19.32 0.20
C GLN A 55 -3.64 -20.27 -1.02
N GLY A 56 -3.36 -19.73 -2.21
CA GLY A 56 -3.22 -20.50 -3.45
C GLY A 56 -1.96 -21.36 -3.48
N LEU A 57 -0.83 -20.83 -2.99
CA LEU A 57 0.49 -21.44 -3.12
C LEU A 57 0.93 -22.24 -1.88
N ILE A 58 0.60 -21.80 -0.67
CA ILE A 58 0.98 -22.46 0.58
C ILE A 58 -0.03 -23.57 0.89
N LYS A 59 0.43 -24.83 0.84
CA LYS A 59 -0.38 -26.02 1.14
C LYS A 59 0.19 -26.78 2.33
N LYS A 60 -0.65 -27.59 2.98
CA LYS A 60 -0.25 -28.40 4.13
C LYS A 60 0.92 -29.32 3.75
N GLY A 61 2.00 -29.27 4.55
CA GLY A 61 3.21 -30.07 4.33
C GLY A 61 4.18 -29.51 3.28
N ALA A 62 3.85 -28.41 2.61
CA ALA A 62 4.79 -27.73 1.71
C ALA A 62 5.81 -26.90 2.51
N VAL A 63 7.08 -26.97 2.13
CA VAL A 63 8.12 -26.09 2.65
C VAL A 63 7.96 -24.71 2.04
N VAL A 64 7.85 -23.68 2.88
CA VAL A 64 7.81 -22.29 2.42
C VAL A 64 9.22 -21.85 2.08
N SER A 65 9.55 -21.87 0.78
CA SER A 65 10.84 -21.46 0.25
C SER A 65 10.83 -20.00 -0.20
N GLU A 66 12.02 -19.40 -0.33
CA GLU A 66 12.20 -18.06 -0.90
C GLU A 66 11.57 -17.91 -2.29
N GLY A 67 11.66 -18.95 -3.13
CA GLY A 67 11.02 -18.95 -4.44
C GLY A 67 9.50 -18.84 -4.36
N LEU A 68 8.87 -19.49 -3.36
CA LEU A 68 7.44 -19.38 -3.11
C LEU A 68 7.07 -17.99 -2.59
N LEU A 69 7.85 -17.43 -1.66
CA LEU A 69 7.64 -16.08 -1.14
C LEU A 69 7.72 -15.03 -2.27
N ASN A 70 8.72 -15.16 -3.16
CA ASN A 70 8.84 -14.32 -4.34
C ASN A 70 7.62 -14.43 -5.28
N MET A 71 7.00 -15.61 -5.42
CA MET A 71 5.74 -15.75 -6.16
C MET A 71 4.56 -15.05 -5.46
N VAL A 72 4.50 -15.05 -4.13
CA VAL A 72 3.49 -14.29 -3.37
C VAL A 72 3.72 -12.78 -3.53
N GLU A 73 4.97 -12.33 -3.50
CA GLU A 73 5.35 -10.93 -3.75
C GLU A 73 5.01 -10.44 -5.16
N MET A 74 4.92 -11.33 -6.14
CA MET A 74 4.46 -10.93 -7.48
C MET A 74 3.04 -10.35 -7.46
N ALA A 75 2.17 -10.84 -6.56
CA ALA A 75 0.83 -10.28 -6.37
C ALA A 75 0.86 -8.84 -5.83
N PHE A 76 1.90 -8.47 -5.09
CA PHE A 76 2.15 -7.10 -4.64
C PHE A 76 2.72 -6.23 -5.78
N ARG A 77 3.74 -6.73 -6.50
CA ARG A 77 4.41 -6.00 -7.59
C ARG A 77 3.52 -5.69 -8.78
N ALA A 78 2.48 -6.51 -9.03
CA ALA A 78 1.54 -6.32 -10.12
C ALA A 78 0.77 -4.97 -10.04
N TYR A 79 0.74 -4.32 -8.88
CA TYR A 79 0.09 -3.02 -8.68
C TYR A 79 1.03 -1.82 -8.88
N ASP A 80 2.31 -2.04 -9.21
CA ASP A 80 3.36 -1.01 -9.23
C ASP A 80 3.29 -0.09 -7.99
N PRO A 81 3.32 -0.63 -6.76
CA PRO A 81 3.04 0.16 -5.57
C PRO A 81 4.16 1.17 -5.26
N CYS A 82 3.82 2.45 -5.20
CA CYS A 82 4.71 3.49 -4.64
C CYS A 82 4.32 3.76 -3.19
N LEU A 83 4.95 3.05 -2.25
CA LEU A 83 4.59 3.18 -0.83
C LEU A 83 5.05 4.51 -0.22
N SER A 84 6.16 5.08 -0.67
CA SER A 84 6.56 6.44 -0.29
C SER A 84 5.56 7.49 -0.73
N CYS A 85 4.95 7.31 -1.90
CA CYS A 85 3.83 8.13 -2.34
C CYS A 85 2.62 7.89 -1.42
N ALA A 86 2.26 6.62 -1.16
CA ALA A 86 1.05 6.23 -0.44
C ALA A 86 0.98 6.77 1.00
N THR A 87 2.11 6.77 1.70
CA THR A 87 2.23 7.22 3.09
C THR A 87 2.73 8.65 3.22
N HIS A 88 3.19 9.25 2.11
CA HIS A 88 3.90 10.55 2.09
C HIS A 88 5.15 10.56 2.98
N SER A 89 5.69 9.37 3.27
CA SER A 89 6.80 9.16 4.17
C SER A 89 7.65 8.00 3.68
N VAL A 90 8.96 8.04 3.91
CA VAL A 90 9.88 6.96 3.51
C VAL A 90 10.18 6.11 4.74
N PRO A 91 9.50 4.97 4.95
CA PRO A 91 10.03 3.96 5.85
C PRO A 91 11.24 3.32 5.16
N GLY A 92 12.43 3.47 5.74
CA GLY A 92 13.70 3.07 5.12
C GLY A 92 13.74 1.62 4.58
N ARG A 93 12.97 0.70 5.17
CA ARG A 93 12.69 -0.64 4.63
C ARG A 93 11.24 -1.03 4.88
N LEU A 94 10.67 -1.81 3.97
CA LEU A 94 9.31 -2.32 4.03
C LEU A 94 9.35 -3.84 4.20
N PRO A 95 9.42 -4.34 5.45
CA PRO A 95 9.47 -5.78 5.66
C PRO A 95 8.13 -6.42 5.28
N LEU A 96 8.16 -7.45 4.43
CA LEU A 96 6.99 -8.29 4.20
C LEU A 96 6.88 -9.28 5.36
N LEU A 97 5.78 -9.20 6.11
CA LEU A 97 5.49 -10.12 7.20
C LEU A 97 4.40 -11.11 6.78
N ILE A 98 4.73 -12.40 6.79
CA ILE A 98 3.80 -13.48 6.50
C ILE A 98 3.59 -14.30 7.76
N ASN A 99 2.37 -14.23 8.31
CA ASN A 99 1.94 -15.06 9.42
C ASN A 99 1.18 -16.27 8.88
N ILE A 100 1.77 -17.45 9.05
CA ILE A 100 1.14 -18.74 8.77
C ILE A 100 0.39 -19.17 10.02
N ARG A 101 -0.90 -19.47 9.86
CA ARG A 101 -1.78 -19.88 10.96
C ARG A 101 -2.29 -21.30 10.76
N ASP A 102 -2.52 -22.02 11.85
CA ASP A 102 -3.18 -23.32 11.82
C ASP A 102 -4.71 -23.19 11.70
N LYS A 103 -5.40 -24.33 11.80
CA LYS A 103 -6.86 -24.40 11.71
C LYS A 103 -7.59 -23.72 12.87
N ASP A 104 -6.93 -23.55 14.02
CA ASP A 104 -7.48 -22.96 15.23
C ASP A 104 -7.18 -21.44 15.28
N GLY A 105 -6.37 -20.95 14.34
CA GLY A 105 -6.02 -19.53 14.17
C GLY A 105 -4.70 -19.15 14.82
N GLU A 106 -4.03 -20.10 15.47
CA GLU A 106 -2.75 -19.88 16.14
C GLU A 106 -1.63 -19.68 15.12
N ILE A 107 -0.71 -18.76 15.40
CA ILE A 107 0.43 -18.48 14.51
C ILE A 107 1.43 -19.62 14.68
N ILE A 108 1.58 -20.45 13.65
CA ILE A 108 2.58 -21.52 13.61
C ILE A 108 3.94 -21.03 13.14
N GLN A 109 3.97 -19.97 12.33
CA GLN A 109 5.20 -19.41 11.81
C GLN A 109 5.01 -17.96 11.36
N THR A 110 5.97 -17.10 11.68
CA THR A 110 6.10 -15.76 11.09
C THR A 110 7.36 -15.74 10.24
N ILE A 111 7.20 -15.38 8.96
CA ILE A 111 8.29 -15.19 8.02
C ILE A 111 8.40 -13.70 7.74
N ARG A 112 9.62 -13.18 7.77
CA ARG A 112 9.94 -11.79 7.45
C ARG A 112 10.90 -11.76 6.26
N SER A 113 10.54 -11.01 5.22
CA SER A 113 11.48 -10.62 4.16
C SER A 113 12.17 -9.32 4.58
N ASP A 114 13.50 -9.31 4.50
CA ASP A 114 14.40 -8.23 4.97
C ASP A 114 14.65 -7.13 3.95
#